data_AF-A0AB73BU21-F1
#
_entry.id   AF-A0AB73BU21-F1
#
_cell.length_a   1.000
_cell.length_b   1.000
_cell.length_c   1.000
_cell.angle_alpha   90.00
_cell.angle_beta   90.00
_cell.angle_gamma   90.00
#
_symmetry.space_group_name_H-M   'P 1'
#
loop_
_entity.id
_entity.type
_entity.pdbx_description
1 polymer ?
#
loop_
_entity_poly.entity_id
_entity_poly.type
_entity_poly.pdbx_seq_one_letter_code
_entity_poly.pdbx_strand_id
1 'polypeptide(L)'
;MNNYQGNRQNSSGKNNKQEEKKYDWYFIHHGFCNEKGILREELITTEAKEIAGDFKNVTSTQLRAFFGEVKGFRNRILGKEEETQQEEFEKIYPLILMIKSKINYRNEKEKKKLSPLKQFLDAGIERIQKENKLGRGCKAFLDFSLFFETIVGYFGDMK
;
A
#
# COMPACT_ATOMS: atom_id res chain seq x y z
N MET A 1 42.87 32.61 35.97
CA MET A 1 43.12 32.09 34.61
C MET A 1 43.16 30.57 34.67
N ASN A 2 42.20 29.89 34.05
CA ASN A 2 42.37 28.55 33.46
C ASN A 2 41.10 28.20 32.67
N ASN A 3 41.20 28.34 31.35
CA ASN A 3 40.18 27.98 30.37
C ASN A 3 40.26 26.48 30.09
N TYR A 4 39.18 25.74 30.36
CA TYR A 4 38.95 24.41 29.77
C TYR A 4 37.99 24.55 28.59
N GLN A 5 38.54 24.62 27.37
CA GLN A 5 37.79 24.46 26.13
C GLN A 5 37.63 22.96 25.84
N GLY A 6 36.42 22.44 26.05
CA GLY A 6 36.01 21.12 25.56
C GLY A 6 35.79 21.18 24.04
N ASN A 7 36.66 20.51 23.29
CA ASN A 7 36.62 20.44 21.84
C ASN A 7 35.49 19.48 21.39
N ARG A 8 34.34 20.01 20.96
CA ARG A 8 33.29 19.22 20.31
C ARG A 8 33.62 19.07 18.82
N GLN A 9 34.14 17.90 18.44
CA GLN A 9 34.25 17.50 17.05
C GLN A 9 32.86 17.37 16.43
N ASN A 10 32.51 18.30 15.55
CA ASN A 10 31.36 18.18 14.66
C ASN A 10 31.69 17.17 13.56
N SER A 11 31.27 15.92 13.74
CA SER A 11 31.20 14.95 12.65
C SER A 11 30.03 15.32 11.74
N SER A 12 30.32 16.05 10.67
CA SER A 12 29.37 16.32 9.60
C SER A 12 29.13 15.03 8.81
N GLY A 13 28.15 14.26 9.27
CA GLY A 13 27.65 13.10 8.54
C GLY A 13 27.11 13.54 7.19
N LYS A 14 27.83 13.22 6.11
CA LYS A 14 27.35 13.31 4.74
C LYS A 14 26.05 12.50 4.63
N ASN A 15 24.92 13.20 4.57
CA ASN A 15 23.62 12.61 4.23
C ASN A 15 23.65 12.19 2.75
N ASN A 16 24.12 10.98 2.47
CA ASN A 16 23.84 10.30 1.22
C ASN A 16 22.33 10.02 1.17
N LYS A 17 21.54 10.94 0.63
CA LYS A 17 20.15 10.66 0.21
C LYS A 17 20.24 9.64 -0.93
N GLN A 18 20.16 8.35 -0.61
CA GLN A 18 19.83 7.35 -1.62
C GLN A 18 18.48 7.73 -2.24
N GLU A 19 18.47 7.93 -3.55
CA GLU A 19 17.24 8.13 -4.31
C GLU A 19 16.36 6.89 -4.14
N GLU A 20 15.11 7.09 -3.71
CA GLU A 20 14.16 6.00 -3.57
C GLU A 20 13.81 5.46 -4.97
N LYS A 21 14.01 4.15 -5.18
CA LYS A 21 13.52 3.47 -6.40
C LYS A 21 12.03 3.75 -6.54
N LYS A 22 11.63 4.34 -7.66
CA LYS A 22 10.23 4.53 -8.02
C LYS A 22 9.74 3.31 -8.81
N TYR A 23 8.62 2.75 -8.41
CA TYR A 23 7.99 1.62 -9.08
C TYR A 23 6.94 2.12 -10.08
N ASP A 24 6.93 1.51 -11.26
CA ASP A 24 6.00 1.85 -12.35
C ASP A 24 5.23 0.58 -12.78
N TRP A 25 4.45 0.04 -11.85
CA TRP A 25 3.67 -1.17 -12.11
C TRP A 25 2.51 -0.91 -13.06
N TYR A 26 2.19 -1.91 -13.87
CA TYR A 26 1.23 -1.79 -14.96
C TYR A 26 -0.17 -1.33 -14.51
N PHE A 27 -0.66 -1.80 -13.35
CA PHE A 27 -1.95 -1.36 -12.78
C PHE A 27 -2.05 0.14 -12.48
N ILE A 28 -0.93 0.86 -12.32
CA ILE A 28 -0.94 2.31 -12.07
C ILE A 28 -1.60 3.03 -13.25
N HIS A 29 -1.28 2.61 -14.47
CA HIS A 29 -1.78 3.21 -15.71
C HIS A 29 -3.10 2.60 -16.17
N HIS A 30 -3.29 1.30 -15.95
CA HIS A 30 -4.41 0.55 -16.51
C HIS A 30 -5.56 0.32 -15.52
N GLY A 31 -5.31 0.52 -14.22
CA GLY A 31 -6.30 0.31 -13.17
C GLY A 31 -6.65 -1.16 -12.91
N PHE A 32 -7.74 -1.35 -12.17
CA PHE A 32 -8.17 -2.67 -11.71
C PHE A 32 -9.02 -3.43 -12.72
N CYS A 33 -9.87 -2.74 -13.47
CA CYS A 33 -10.85 -3.37 -14.34
C CYS A 33 -10.46 -3.28 -15.82
N ASN A 34 -10.87 -4.27 -16.60
CA ASN A 34 -10.86 -4.22 -18.05
C ASN A 34 -12.00 -3.33 -18.58
N GLU A 35 -12.10 -3.22 -19.90
CA GLU A 35 -13.13 -2.43 -20.60
C GLU A 35 -14.57 -2.84 -20.23
N LYS A 36 -14.78 -4.09 -19.79
CA LYS A 36 -16.09 -4.61 -19.35
C LYS A 36 -16.39 -4.32 -17.87
N GLY A 37 -15.51 -3.63 -17.16
CA GLY A 37 -15.66 -3.36 -15.72
C GLY A 37 -15.38 -4.57 -14.82
N ILE A 38 -14.80 -5.64 -15.37
CA ILE A 38 -14.42 -6.87 -14.63
C ILE A 38 -12.96 -6.75 -14.21
N LEU A 39 -12.63 -7.27 -13.02
CA LEU A 39 -11.25 -7.32 -12.53
C LEU A 39 -10.33 -7.97 -13.56
N ARG A 40 -9.18 -7.33 -13.80
CA ARG A 40 -8.17 -7.82 -14.74
C ARG A 40 -7.47 -9.06 -14.21
N GLU A 41 -7.36 -10.09 -15.04
CA GLU A 41 -6.76 -11.38 -14.67
C GLU A 41 -5.28 -11.24 -14.29
N GLU A 42 -4.56 -10.32 -14.93
CA GLU A 42 -3.13 -10.11 -14.65
C GLU A 42 -2.88 -9.68 -13.20
N LEU A 43 -3.84 -9.00 -12.57
CA LEU A 43 -3.76 -8.60 -11.17
C LEU A 43 -3.83 -9.78 -10.21
N ILE A 44 -4.42 -10.90 -10.61
CA ILE A 44 -4.49 -12.11 -9.78
C ILE A 44 -3.38 -13.11 -10.17
N THR A 45 -2.60 -12.80 -11.19
CA THR A 45 -1.57 -13.69 -11.74
C THR A 45 -0.21 -12.99 -11.82
N THR A 46 0.17 -12.50 -12.99
CA THR A 46 1.53 -12.03 -13.30
C THR A 46 1.89 -10.74 -12.56
N GLU A 47 1.02 -9.74 -12.52
CA GLU A 47 1.30 -8.46 -11.85
C GLU A 47 1.43 -8.63 -10.34
N ALA A 48 0.55 -9.43 -9.72
CA ALA A 48 0.65 -9.70 -8.28
C ALA A 48 1.97 -10.39 -7.92
N LYS A 49 2.40 -11.35 -8.76
CA LYS A 49 3.66 -12.06 -8.58
C LYS A 49 4.86 -11.11 -8.73
N GLU A 50 4.84 -10.24 -9.73
CA GLU A 50 5.89 -9.24 -9.94
C GLU A 50 6.03 -8.31 -8.73
N ILE A 51 4.91 -7.73 -8.26
CA ILE A 51 4.90 -6.82 -7.11
C ILE A 51 5.34 -7.53 -5.82
N ALA A 52 4.92 -8.78 -5.62
CA ALA A 52 5.40 -9.58 -4.49
C ALA A 52 6.93 -9.73 -4.51
N GLY A 53 7.52 -9.94 -5.69
CA GLY A 53 8.96 -10.02 -5.90
C GLY A 53 9.71 -8.71 -5.60
N ASP A 54 9.04 -7.56 -5.68
CA ASP A 54 9.60 -6.25 -5.34
C ASP A 54 9.62 -5.97 -3.83
N PHE A 55 8.91 -6.76 -3.02
CA PHE A 55 8.79 -6.59 -1.57
C PHE A 55 9.94 -7.24 -0.78
N LYS A 56 11.13 -7.40 -1.38
CA LYS A 56 12.28 -8.13 -0.81
C LYS A 56 12.70 -7.69 0.60
N ASN A 57 12.56 -6.40 0.91
CA ASN A 57 12.95 -5.82 2.20
C ASN A 57 11.79 -5.72 3.20
N VAL A 58 10.58 -6.12 2.81
CA VAL A 58 9.38 -6.13 3.65
C VAL A 58 9.32 -7.46 4.38
N THR A 59 9.06 -7.44 5.69
CA THR A 59 8.83 -8.68 6.43
C THR A 59 7.39 -9.17 6.27
N SER A 60 7.16 -10.48 6.40
CA SER A 60 5.81 -11.03 6.30
C SER A 60 4.89 -10.46 7.38
N THR A 61 5.41 -10.13 8.57
CA THR A 61 4.66 -9.47 9.64
C THR A 61 4.24 -8.05 9.24
N GLN A 62 5.13 -7.27 8.65
CA GLN A 62 4.80 -5.91 8.17
C GLN A 62 3.75 -5.96 7.06
N LEU A 63 3.93 -6.85 6.07
CA LEU A 63 2.98 -7.03 4.97
C LEU A 63 1.59 -7.45 5.50
N ARG A 64 1.55 -8.48 6.35
CA ARG A 64 0.31 -9.00 6.95
C ARG A 64 -0.38 -7.98 7.85
N ALA A 65 0.36 -7.10 8.52
CA ALA A 65 -0.25 -6.06 9.35
C ALA A 65 -1.08 -5.07 8.52
N PHE A 66 -0.59 -4.66 7.35
CA PHE A 66 -1.35 -3.78 6.44
C PHE A 66 -2.46 -4.53 5.72
N PHE A 67 -2.17 -5.75 5.25
CA PHE A 67 -3.19 -6.57 4.63
C PHE A 67 -4.34 -6.91 5.59
N GLY A 68 -4.06 -7.23 6.84
CA GLY A 68 -5.07 -7.51 7.85
C GLY A 68 -6.02 -6.34 8.09
N GLU A 69 -5.51 -5.10 8.04
CA GLU A 69 -6.34 -3.90 8.12
C GLU A 69 -7.26 -3.76 6.89
N VAL A 70 -6.70 -3.89 5.68
CA VAL A 70 -7.46 -3.85 4.42
C VAL A 70 -8.53 -4.97 4.38
N LYS A 71 -8.16 -6.18 4.79
CA LYS A 71 -9.06 -7.34 4.87
C LYS A 71 -10.19 -7.10 5.89
N GLY A 72 -9.89 -6.48 7.03
CA GLY A 72 -10.90 -6.10 8.02
C GLY A 72 -11.95 -5.15 7.44
N PHE A 73 -11.51 -4.14 6.68
CA PHE A 73 -12.40 -3.21 5.97
C PHE A 73 -13.22 -3.92 4.89
N ARG A 74 -12.60 -4.79 4.08
CA ARG A 74 -13.31 -5.61 3.08
C ARG A 74 -14.39 -6.48 3.73
N ASN A 75 -14.07 -7.18 4.80
CA ASN A 75 -15.01 -8.05 5.49
C ASN A 75 -16.17 -7.27 6.10
N ARG A 76 -15.92 -6.03 6.56
CA ARG A 76 -16.96 -5.13 7.06
C ARG A 76 -17.96 -4.74 5.99
N ILE A 77 -17.52 -4.53 4.74
CA ILE A 77 -18.41 -4.30 3.59
C ILE A 77 -19.15 -5.60 3.22
N LEU A 78 -18.41 -6.69 3.00
CA LEU A 78 -19.00 -7.95 2.51
C LEU A 78 -19.89 -8.66 3.54
N GLY A 79 -19.82 -8.28 4.82
CA GLY A 79 -20.76 -8.71 5.86
C GLY A 79 -22.08 -7.97 5.85
N LYS A 80 -22.31 -7.09 4.85
CA LYS A 80 -23.57 -6.37 4.63
C LYS A 80 -24.27 -6.89 3.38
N GLU A 81 -25.60 -6.75 3.38
CA GLU A 81 -26.42 -6.95 2.19
C GLU A 81 -25.97 -6.01 1.08
N GLU A 82 -26.04 -6.48 -0.16
CA GLU A 82 -25.50 -5.80 -1.35
C GLU A 82 -25.97 -4.35 -1.46
N GLU A 83 -27.26 -4.10 -1.20
CA GLU A 83 -27.87 -2.77 -1.23
C GLU A 83 -27.27 -1.77 -0.21
N THR A 84 -26.67 -2.26 0.88
CA THR A 84 -26.08 -1.43 1.95
C THR A 84 -24.56 -1.39 1.93
N GLN A 85 -23.91 -2.14 1.03
CA GLN A 85 -22.44 -2.17 0.93
C GLN A 85 -21.85 -0.80 0.60
N GLN A 86 -22.53 -0.02 -0.25
CA GLN A 86 -22.09 1.32 -0.61
C GLN A 86 -22.10 2.26 0.61
N GLU A 87 -23.15 2.24 1.43
CA GLU A 87 -23.22 3.04 2.65
C GLU A 87 -22.12 2.64 3.66
N GLU A 88 -21.84 1.33 3.77
CA GLU A 88 -20.78 0.85 4.64
C GLU A 88 -19.39 1.25 4.14
N PHE A 89 -19.18 1.21 2.83
CA PHE A 89 -17.98 1.73 2.20
C PHE A 89 -17.76 3.21 2.53
N GLU A 90 -18.79 4.05 2.44
CA GLU A 90 -18.70 5.48 2.75
C GLU A 90 -18.25 5.73 4.19
N LYS A 91 -18.74 4.95 5.14
CA LYS A 91 -18.33 5.02 6.56
C LYS A 91 -16.85 4.68 6.77
N ILE A 92 -16.32 3.74 6.00
CA ILE A 92 -14.93 3.28 6.15
C ILE A 92 -13.96 3.95 5.19
N TYR A 93 -14.44 4.66 4.17
CA TYR A 93 -13.61 5.32 3.17
C TYR A 93 -12.54 6.25 3.80
N PRO A 94 -12.84 7.08 4.81
CA PRO A 94 -11.80 7.84 5.51
C PRO A 94 -10.72 6.97 6.15
N LEU A 95 -11.07 5.77 6.64
CA LEU A 95 -10.13 4.81 7.21
C LEU A 95 -9.23 4.19 6.14
N ILE A 96 -9.78 3.92 4.95
CA ILE A 96 -9.00 3.47 3.78
C ILE A 96 -7.96 4.54 3.41
N LEU A 97 -8.37 5.82 3.36
CA LEU A 97 -7.43 6.92 3.06
C LEU A 97 -6.33 7.06 4.12
N MET A 98 -6.66 6.81 5.39
CA MET A 98 -5.73 6.89 6.51
C MET A 98 -4.58 5.87 6.42
N ILE A 99 -4.72 4.80 5.62
CA ILE A 99 -3.64 3.82 5.39
C ILE A 99 -2.39 4.53 4.85
N LYS A 100 -2.51 5.55 3.98
CA LYS A 100 -1.36 6.33 3.46
C LYS A 100 -0.52 6.92 4.59
N SER A 101 -1.17 7.54 5.56
CA SER A 101 -0.49 8.13 6.72
C SER A 101 0.19 7.07 7.59
N LYS A 102 -0.48 5.92 7.80
CA LYS A 102 0.08 4.81 8.59
C LYS A 102 1.32 4.21 7.96
N ILE A 103 1.30 3.94 6.65
CA ILE A 103 2.47 3.39 5.95
C ILE A 103 3.60 4.41 5.86
N ASN A 104 3.30 5.70 5.69
CA ASN A 104 4.33 6.74 5.69
C ASN A 104 5.12 6.75 7.02
N TYR A 105 4.41 6.81 8.15
CA TYR A 105 5.02 6.78 9.47
C TYR A 105 5.87 5.52 9.70
N ARG A 106 5.35 4.35 9.33
CA ARG A 106 6.12 3.10 9.46
C ARG A 106 7.34 3.07 8.53
N ASN A 107 7.23 3.57 7.29
CA ASN A 107 8.34 3.59 6.35
C ASN A 107 9.50 4.47 6.84
N GLU A 108 9.20 5.62 7.44
CA GLU A 108 10.19 6.49 8.06
C GLU A 108 10.92 5.77 9.22
N LYS A 109 10.16 5.12 10.10
CA LYS A 109 10.72 4.34 11.23
C LYS A 109 11.59 3.18 10.74
N GLU A 110 11.23 2.54 9.64
CA GLU A 110 11.94 1.39 9.05
C GLU A 110 13.06 1.80 8.10
N LYS A 111 13.55 3.04 8.17
CA LYS A 111 14.63 3.56 7.31
C LYS A 111 14.36 3.32 5.82
N LYS A 112 13.11 3.53 5.40
CA LYS A 112 12.65 3.41 4.00
C LYS A 112 12.62 1.99 3.44
N LYS A 113 12.77 0.94 4.26
CA LYS A 113 12.67 -0.46 3.82
C LYS A 113 11.29 -0.84 3.27
N LEU A 114 10.25 -0.12 3.68
CA LEU A 114 8.87 -0.34 3.26
C LEU A 114 8.50 0.47 2.02
N SER A 115 9.44 1.16 1.37
CA SER A 115 9.15 2.03 0.21
C SER A 115 8.38 1.33 -0.92
N PRO A 116 8.65 0.05 -1.27
CA PRO A 116 7.84 -0.66 -2.26
C PRO A 116 6.39 -0.83 -1.79
N LEU A 117 6.18 -1.33 -0.56
CA LEU A 117 4.83 -1.49 0.00
C LEU A 117 4.11 -0.14 0.12
N LYS A 118 4.81 0.93 0.50
CA LYS A 118 4.29 2.29 0.53
C LYS A 118 3.78 2.74 -0.83
N GLN A 119 4.62 2.64 -1.86
CA GLN A 119 4.25 3.04 -3.22
C GLN A 119 3.07 2.22 -3.74
N PHE A 120 3.02 0.92 -3.42
CA PHE A 120 1.88 0.06 -3.78
C PHE A 120 0.58 0.52 -3.14
N LEU A 121 0.58 0.73 -1.82
CA LEU A 121 -0.59 1.19 -1.08
C LEU A 121 -1.03 2.58 -1.55
N ASP A 122 -0.08 3.50 -1.75
CA ASP A 122 -0.37 4.85 -2.23
C ASP A 122 -1.04 4.81 -3.61
N ALA A 123 -0.48 4.05 -4.56
CA ALA A 123 -1.04 3.91 -5.91
C ALA A 123 -2.42 3.25 -5.90
N GLY A 124 -2.61 2.20 -5.10
CA GLY A 124 -3.90 1.54 -4.95
C GLY A 124 -4.97 2.48 -4.39
N ILE A 125 -4.63 3.23 -3.34
CA ILE A 125 -5.54 4.20 -2.71
C ILE A 125 -5.84 5.36 -3.66
N GLU A 126 -4.85 5.87 -4.40
CA GLU A 126 -5.06 6.90 -5.41
C GLU A 126 -6.02 6.43 -6.52
N ARG A 127 -5.91 5.16 -6.94
CA ARG A 127 -6.88 4.58 -7.87
C ARG A 127 -8.27 4.49 -7.25
N ILE A 128 -8.41 4.03 -6.01
CA ILE A 128 -9.70 4.00 -5.29
C ILE A 128 -10.30 5.40 -5.20
N GLN A 129 -9.50 6.43 -4.90
CA GLN A 129 -9.96 7.83 -4.84
C GLN A 129 -10.48 8.32 -6.20
N LYS A 130 -9.78 7.99 -7.29
CA LYS A 130 -10.21 8.33 -8.66
C LYS A 130 -11.54 7.64 -8.99
N GLU A 131 -11.66 6.35 -8.69
CA GLU A 131 -12.88 5.58 -8.95
C GLU A 131 -14.06 6.01 -8.06
N ASN A 132 -13.78 6.42 -6.83
CA ASN A 132 -14.81 6.93 -5.93
C ASN A 132 -15.47 8.20 -6.47
N LYS A 133 -14.69 9.11 -7.08
CA LYS A 133 -15.24 10.30 -7.76
C LYS A 133 -16.14 9.95 -8.96
N LEU A 134 -16.03 8.73 -9.48
CA LEU A 134 -16.85 8.21 -10.58
C LEU A 134 -17.99 7.30 -10.09
N GLY A 135 -18.24 7.22 -8.77
CA GLY A 135 -19.28 6.37 -8.19
C GLY A 135 -18.92 4.88 -8.13
N ARG A 136 -17.65 4.51 -8.35
CA ARG A 136 -17.17 3.11 -8.36
C ARG A 136 -16.21 2.79 -7.20
N GLY A 137 -16.23 3.60 -6.15
CA GLY A 137 -15.28 3.54 -5.04
C GLY A 137 -15.33 2.20 -4.27
N CYS A 138 -16.53 1.74 -3.94
CA CYS A 138 -16.71 0.47 -3.23
C CYS A 138 -16.13 -0.70 -4.03
N LYS A 139 -16.52 -0.83 -5.31
CA LYS A 139 -15.98 -1.85 -6.20
C LYS A 139 -14.46 -1.77 -6.32
N ALA A 140 -13.91 -0.58 -6.55
CA ALA A 140 -12.46 -0.38 -6.68
C ALA A 140 -11.70 -0.80 -5.42
N PHE A 141 -12.27 -0.57 -4.23
CA PHE A 141 -11.68 -1.02 -2.98
C PHE A 141 -11.74 -2.54 -2.82
N LEU A 142 -12.86 -3.19 -3.19
CA LEU A 142 -12.97 -4.65 -3.16
C LEU A 142 -11.97 -5.31 -4.13
N ASP A 143 -11.86 -4.78 -5.34
CA ASP A 143 -10.89 -5.21 -6.36
C ASP A 143 -9.45 -5.05 -5.85
N PHE A 144 -9.11 -3.90 -5.27
CA PHE A 144 -7.81 -3.65 -4.67
C PHE A 144 -7.51 -4.61 -3.51
N SER A 145 -8.49 -4.87 -2.64
CA SER A 145 -8.31 -5.79 -1.52
C SER A 145 -8.06 -7.22 -1.99
N LEU A 146 -8.72 -7.67 -3.06
CA LEU A 146 -8.49 -8.98 -3.64
C LEU A 146 -7.09 -9.05 -4.27
N PHE A 147 -6.70 -8.03 -5.01
CA PHE A 147 -5.35 -7.91 -5.56
C PHE A 147 -4.27 -7.97 -4.47
N PHE A 148 -4.46 -7.23 -3.37
CA PHE A 148 -3.51 -7.24 -2.26
C PHE A 148 -3.44 -8.61 -1.57
N GLU A 149 -4.57 -9.33 -1.44
CA GLU A 149 -4.59 -10.71 -0.94
C GLU A 149 -3.75 -11.65 -1.82
N THR A 150 -3.85 -11.53 -3.15
CA THR A 150 -3.03 -12.32 -4.08
C THR A 150 -1.54 -12.02 -3.94
N ILE A 151 -1.16 -10.74 -3.82
CA ILE A 151 0.25 -10.35 -3.58
C ILE A 151 0.77 -10.99 -2.29
N VAL A 152 -0.04 -10.99 -1.23
CA VAL A 152 0.33 -11.62 0.06
C VAL A 152 0.51 -13.13 -0.10
N GLY A 153 -0.32 -13.78 -0.92
CA GLY A 153 -0.19 -15.20 -1.28
C GLY A 153 1.15 -15.48 -1.95
N TYR A 154 1.43 -14.83 -3.08
CA TYR A 154 2.69 -15.00 -3.81
C TYR A 154 3.91 -14.62 -2.98
N PHE A 155 3.82 -13.59 -2.14
CA PHE A 155 4.91 -13.21 -1.23
C PHE A 155 5.23 -14.32 -0.21
N GLY A 156 4.21 -15.09 0.20
CA GLY A 156 4.38 -16.28 1.04
C GLY A 156 5.15 -17.40 0.35
N ASP A 157 4.85 -17.65 -0.92
CA ASP A 157 5.45 -18.73 -1.72
C ASP A 157 6.92 -18.46 -2.11
N MET A 158 7.35 -17.19 -2.08
CA MET A 158 8.70 -16.76 -2.48
C MET A 158 9.76 -16.84 -1.36
N LYS A 159 9.39 -17.30 -0.17
CA LYS A 159 10.30 -17.42 0.98
C LYS A 159 10.77 -18.84 1.22
#